data_AF-A0A317CA56-F1
#
_entry.id   AF-A0A317CA56-F1
#
_cell.length_a   1.000
_cell.length_b   1.000
_cell.length_c   1.000
_cell.angle_alpha   90.00
_cell.angle_beta   90.00
_cell.angle_gamma   90.00
#
_symmetry.space_group_name_H-M   'P 1'
#
loop_
_entity.id
_entity.type
_entity.pdbx_description
1 polymer ?
#
loop_
_entity_poly.entity_id
_entity_poly.type
_entity_poly.pdbx_seq_one_letter_code
_entity_poly.pdbx_strand_id
1 'polypeptide(L)'
;MKFRFPHMLLLASLLGSSVPSHATTGAYAGFYIPYKQLQSDYTCLNRQTMEAIFGIPLASIVHGVFAETRTYQQSMVGPGRYVNINLLANESTTIAPELNFDRYHENGVYDYSFTLDLVALNTVNGGSVAGRQKTIDIAKLSVISIIKTAELTHKPGKFRVWIKFENLPAMSGLAGSMVHSGGADWPTWPYTSSSSLYQTYLSEMIHEDC
;
A
#
# COMPACT_ATOMS: atom_id res chain seq x y z
N MET A 1 -37.31 -25.35 59.50
CA MET A 1 -36.36 -24.20 59.45
C MET A 1 -34.95 -24.80 59.52
N LYS A 2 -34.02 -24.68 58.57
CA LYS A 2 -33.77 -23.69 57.52
C LYS A 2 -33.19 -24.39 56.27
N PHE A 3 -33.72 -24.06 55.10
CA PHE A 3 -33.09 -24.23 53.78
C PHE A 3 -31.81 -23.42 53.69
N ARG A 4 -30.75 -23.91 52.99
CA ARG A 4 -29.87 -23.14 52.06
C ARG A 4 -29.06 -24.06 51.13
N PHE A 5 -29.55 -24.28 49.92
CA PHE A 5 -28.73 -24.30 48.68
C PHE A 5 -28.57 -22.82 48.22
N PRO A 6 -27.61 -22.43 47.34
CA PRO A 6 -26.71 -23.28 46.54
C PRO A 6 -25.23 -22.84 46.48
N HIS A 7 -24.34 -23.82 46.25
CA HIS A 7 -22.94 -23.66 45.83
C HIS A 7 -22.79 -23.50 44.28
N MET A 8 -23.81 -22.98 43.59
CA MET A 8 -23.85 -22.90 42.12
C MET A 8 -24.06 -21.48 41.60
N LEU A 9 -23.24 -20.52 42.01
CA LEU A 9 -23.31 -19.15 41.46
C LEU A 9 -21.95 -18.49 41.18
N LEU A 10 -20.84 -19.21 41.35
CA LEU A 10 -19.49 -18.66 41.15
C LEU A 10 -18.74 -19.19 39.92
N LEU A 11 -19.38 -20.03 39.10
CA LEU A 11 -18.81 -20.51 37.82
C LEU A 11 -19.42 -19.86 36.57
N ALA A 12 -20.36 -18.92 36.72
CA ALA A 12 -20.98 -18.21 35.59
C ALA A 12 -20.30 -16.86 35.25
N SER A 13 -19.34 -16.40 36.07
CA SER A 13 -18.64 -15.13 35.86
C SER A 13 -17.36 -15.23 35.01
N LEU A 14 -16.99 -16.43 34.54
CA LEU A 14 -15.80 -16.66 33.71
C LEU A 14 -16.10 -16.87 32.21
N LEU A 15 -17.36 -16.73 31.78
CA LEU A 15 -17.77 -16.84 30.37
C LEU A 15 -18.16 -15.49 29.73
N GLY A 16 -17.84 -14.36 30.38
CA GLY A 16 -18.23 -13.02 29.95
C GLY A 16 -17.17 -12.20 29.21
N SER A 17 -15.97 -12.72 28.95
CA SER A 17 -14.90 -11.98 28.28
C SER A 17 -14.54 -12.60 26.92
N SER A 18 -15.53 -12.71 26.04
CA SER A 18 -15.32 -13.00 24.62
C SER A 18 -16.01 -11.96 23.75
N VAL A 19 -15.89 -10.69 24.12
CA VAL A 19 -16.00 -9.62 23.14
C VAL A 19 -14.56 -9.32 22.74
N PRO A 20 -14.14 -9.52 21.48
CA PRO A 20 -12.95 -8.85 21.00
C PRO A 20 -13.27 -7.37 21.00
N SER A 21 -13.08 -6.72 22.16
CA SER A 21 -12.75 -5.31 22.17
C SER A 21 -11.56 -5.21 21.24
N HIS A 22 -11.71 -4.44 20.16
CA HIS A 22 -10.70 -4.17 19.15
C HIS A 22 -9.52 -3.44 19.80
N ALA A 23 -8.78 -4.15 20.65
CA ALA A 23 -7.51 -3.71 21.19
C ALA A 23 -6.62 -3.56 19.96
N THR A 24 -6.31 -2.31 19.65
CA THR A 24 -5.35 -1.96 18.63
C THR A 24 -4.04 -2.61 19.05
N THR A 25 -3.72 -3.75 18.44
CA THR A 25 -2.50 -4.49 18.77
C THR A 25 -1.41 -3.99 17.84
N GLY A 26 -0.30 -3.55 18.44
CA GLY A 26 0.93 -3.30 17.68
C GLY A 26 1.46 -4.65 17.21
N ALA A 27 1.69 -4.79 15.90
CA ALA A 27 2.34 -5.96 15.34
C ALA A 27 3.17 -5.59 14.12
N TYR A 28 4.18 -6.42 13.84
CA TYR A 28 5.04 -6.22 12.68
C TYR A 28 4.31 -6.63 11.41
N ALA A 29 4.25 -5.70 10.45
CA ALA A 29 3.57 -5.85 9.19
C ALA A 29 4.54 -5.66 8.03
N GLY A 30 4.43 -6.53 7.02
CA GLY A 30 5.23 -6.42 5.81
C GLY A 30 4.52 -5.57 4.75
N PHE A 31 5.31 -4.85 3.94
CA PHE A 31 4.83 -4.11 2.78
C PHE A 31 5.87 -4.10 1.67
N TYR A 32 5.46 -3.71 0.46
CA TYR A 32 6.37 -3.60 -0.67
C TYR A 32 6.60 -2.15 -1.04
N ILE A 33 7.87 -1.83 -1.32
CA ILE A 33 8.28 -0.59 -1.95
C ILE A 33 8.95 -0.90 -3.29
N PRO A 34 8.80 -0.03 -4.30
CA PRO A 34 9.59 -0.11 -5.50
C PRO A 34 10.92 0.61 -5.28
N TYR A 35 12.02 0.02 -5.75
CA TYR A 35 13.35 0.59 -5.67
C TYR A 35 14.12 0.34 -6.96
N LYS A 36 15.13 1.18 -7.25
CA LYS A 36 16.09 0.91 -8.33
C LYS A 36 17.32 0.20 -7.79
N GLN A 37 17.71 -0.90 -8.43
CA GLN A 37 18.98 -1.55 -8.15
C GLN A 37 20.15 -0.64 -8.57
N LEU A 38 21.14 -0.50 -7.70
CA LEU A 38 22.28 0.40 -7.92
C LEU A 38 23.19 -0.01 -9.08
N GLN A 39 23.23 -1.30 -9.44
CA GLN A 39 24.18 -1.83 -10.43
C GLN A 39 23.58 -1.97 -11.84
N SER A 40 22.27 -2.14 -11.96
CA SER A 40 21.57 -2.50 -13.21
C SER A 40 20.50 -1.48 -13.64
N ASP A 41 20.20 -0.48 -12.78
CA ASP A 41 19.07 0.46 -12.95
C ASP A 41 17.68 -0.19 -13.04
N TYR A 42 17.57 -1.50 -12.76
CA TYR A 42 16.31 -2.23 -12.76
C TYR A 42 15.41 -1.75 -11.63
N THR A 43 14.13 -1.52 -11.96
CA THR A 43 13.10 -1.27 -10.95
C THR A 43 12.58 -2.60 -10.43
N CYS A 44 12.77 -2.85 -9.14
CA CYS A 44 12.37 -4.06 -8.44
C CYS A 44 11.44 -3.73 -7.26
N LEU A 45 10.81 -4.74 -6.69
CA LEU A 45 10.09 -4.63 -5.42
C LEU A 45 10.95 -5.14 -4.26
N ASN A 46 10.98 -4.39 -3.17
CA ASN A 46 11.63 -4.82 -1.93
C ASN A 46 10.58 -4.93 -0.83
N ARG A 47 10.59 -6.06 -0.11
CA ARG A 47 9.73 -6.27 1.05
C ARG A 47 10.34 -5.59 2.27
N GLN A 48 9.62 -4.62 2.81
CA GLN A 48 9.94 -3.95 4.07
C GLN A 48 9.06 -4.49 5.20
N THR A 49 9.45 -4.16 6.44
CA THR A 49 8.66 -4.46 7.64
C THR A 49 8.57 -3.20 8.49
N MET A 50 7.39 -2.92 9.03
CA MET A 50 7.16 -1.84 10.00
C MET A 50 6.38 -2.35 11.20
N GLU A 51 6.48 -1.67 12.33
CA GLU A 51 5.51 -1.82 13.41
C GLU A 51 4.22 -1.09 12.99
N ALA A 52 3.12 -1.82 12.92
CA ALA A 52 1.81 -1.29 12.57
C ALA A 52 0.85 -1.48 13.73
N ILE A 53 0.10 -0.42 14.02
CA ILE A 53 -1.00 -0.46 14.98
C ILE A 53 -2.26 -0.81 14.18
N PHE A 54 -2.75 -2.04 14.35
CA PHE A 54 -3.85 -2.56 13.53
C PHE A 54 -5.21 -2.07 14.03
N GLY A 55 -5.70 -0.98 13.43
CA GLY A 55 -7.13 -0.65 13.41
C GLY A 55 -7.79 -1.18 12.14
N ILE A 56 -7.17 -0.91 10.98
CA ILE A 56 -7.61 -1.30 9.64
C ILE A 56 -6.41 -1.93 8.92
N PRO A 57 -6.43 -3.24 8.56
CA PRO A 57 -5.22 -3.96 8.19
C PRO A 57 -4.38 -3.32 7.08
N LEU A 58 -4.98 -3.08 5.91
CA LEU A 58 -4.24 -2.51 4.79
C LEU A 58 -3.96 -1.02 4.96
N ALA A 59 -4.92 -0.25 5.47
CA ALA A 59 -4.78 1.20 5.61
C ALA A 59 -3.65 1.57 6.59
N SER A 60 -3.50 0.83 7.69
CA SER A 60 -2.41 1.01 8.66
C SER A 60 -1.02 0.81 8.02
N ILE A 61 -0.91 0.00 6.97
CA ILE A 61 0.37 -0.38 6.35
C ILE A 61 0.65 0.45 5.08
N VAL A 62 -0.40 0.88 4.36
CA VAL A 62 -0.27 1.61 3.09
C VAL A 62 0.51 2.92 3.26
N HIS A 63 0.46 3.56 4.42
CA HIS A 63 1.33 4.71 4.71
C HIS A 63 2.83 4.36 4.62
N GLY A 64 3.22 3.15 4.99
CA GLY A 64 4.59 2.65 4.85
C GLY A 64 5.05 2.55 3.40
N VAL A 65 4.14 2.21 2.46
CA VAL A 65 4.43 2.14 1.02
C VAL A 65 4.94 3.47 0.46
N PHE A 66 4.47 4.59 1.02
CA PHE A 66 4.85 5.94 0.60
C PHE A 66 5.85 6.63 1.54
N ALA A 67 6.33 5.93 2.57
CA ALA A 67 7.34 6.44 3.47
C ALA A 67 8.74 6.27 2.89
N GLU A 68 9.65 7.16 3.25
CA GLU A 68 11.07 6.98 2.92
C GLU A 68 11.59 5.67 3.50
N THR A 69 12.34 4.93 2.69
CA THR A 69 13.07 3.75 3.16
C THR A 69 14.53 3.96 2.83
N ARG A 70 15.38 4.08 3.86
CA ARG A 70 16.79 4.42 3.68
C ARG A 70 17.68 3.20 3.84
N THR A 71 18.63 3.03 2.91
CA THR A 71 19.69 2.02 3.02
C THR A 71 21.06 2.68 3.10
N TYR A 72 22.03 2.02 3.72
CA TYR A 72 23.40 2.52 3.81
C TYR A 72 24.15 2.23 2.51
N GLN A 73 24.48 3.28 1.77
CA GLN A 73 25.32 3.21 0.58
C GLN A 73 26.78 3.38 1.00
N GLN A 74 27.55 2.29 0.88
CA GLN A 74 29.00 2.33 1.05
C GLN A 74 29.63 3.11 -0.11
N SER A 75 30.51 4.05 0.20
CA SER A 75 31.33 4.76 -0.78
C SER A 75 32.72 4.13 -0.84
N MET A 76 33.25 3.95 -2.05
CA MET A 76 34.62 3.47 -2.25
C MET A 76 35.68 4.55 -1.98
N VAL A 77 35.29 5.83 -1.95
CA VAL A 77 36.23 6.98 -1.89
C VAL A 77 35.81 8.02 -0.83
N GLY A 78 35.07 7.61 0.21
CA GLY A 78 34.65 8.54 1.28
C GLY A 78 33.73 7.89 2.33
N PRO A 79 33.17 8.67 3.27
CA PRO A 79 32.18 8.15 4.21
C PRO A 79 30.92 7.72 3.44
N GLY A 80 30.38 6.56 3.78
CA GLY A 80 29.09 6.11 3.26
C GLY A 80 27.95 6.99 3.77
N ARG A 81 26.80 6.94 3.09
CA ARG A 81 25.63 7.74 3.43
C ARG A 81 24.36 6.90 3.37
N TYR A 82 23.37 7.27 4.18
CA TYR A 82 22.03 6.70 4.06
C TYR A 82 21.29 7.39 2.93
N VAL A 83 20.78 6.62 1.98
CA VAL A 83 20.02 7.10 0.81
C VAL A 83 18.63 6.50 0.82
N ASN A 84 17.62 7.31 0.53
CA ASN A 84 16.27 6.80 0.31
C ASN A 84 16.24 6.00 -1.00
N ILE A 85 15.71 4.78 -0.93
CA ILE A 85 15.61 3.86 -2.07
C ILE A 85 14.18 3.69 -2.56
N ASN A 86 13.18 4.15 -1.81
CA ASN A 86 11.79 4.05 -2.22
C ASN A 86 11.50 5.05 -3.35
N LEU A 87 11.13 4.57 -4.54
CA LEU A 87 10.82 5.44 -5.69
C LEU A 87 9.50 6.21 -5.53
N LEU A 88 8.64 5.83 -4.58
CA LEU A 88 7.38 6.50 -4.27
C LEU A 88 7.52 7.65 -3.26
N ALA A 89 8.68 7.75 -2.61
CA ALA A 89 9.00 8.80 -1.67
C ALA A 89 10.23 9.57 -2.17
N ASN A 90 10.20 10.89 -2.13
CA ASN A 90 11.39 11.72 -2.31
C ASN A 90 11.65 12.49 -1.02
N GLU A 91 12.89 12.93 -0.80
CA GLU A 91 13.34 13.67 0.39
C GLU A 91 12.50 14.94 0.70
N SER A 92 11.77 15.45 -0.29
CA SER A 92 10.91 16.62 -0.18
C SER A 92 9.43 16.37 -0.46
N THR A 93 9.04 15.20 -0.99
CA THR A 93 7.65 14.93 -1.40
C THR A 93 7.29 13.45 -1.25
N THR A 94 6.20 13.19 -0.56
CA THR A 94 5.56 11.87 -0.42
C THR A 94 4.12 11.94 -0.88
N ILE A 95 3.58 10.85 -1.42
CA ILE A 95 2.12 10.74 -1.65
C ILE A 95 1.48 10.40 -0.30
N ALA A 96 0.49 11.19 0.12
CA ALA A 96 -0.31 10.90 1.30
C ALA A 96 -1.57 10.15 0.88
N PRO A 97 -1.67 8.83 1.10
CA PRO A 97 -2.86 8.08 0.75
C PRO A 97 -4.01 8.44 1.69
N GLU A 98 -5.17 8.78 1.12
CA GLU A 98 -6.41 9.00 1.87
C GLU A 98 -7.30 7.76 1.76
N LEU A 99 -7.69 7.18 2.90
CA LEU A 99 -8.63 6.05 2.94
C LEU A 99 -10.06 6.58 2.73
N ASN A 100 -10.72 6.16 1.66
CA ASN A 100 -12.13 6.47 1.43
C ASN A 100 -13.05 5.49 2.18
N PHE A 101 -12.73 4.19 2.12
CA PHE A 101 -13.42 3.15 2.89
C PHE A 101 -12.58 1.89 3.03
N ASP A 102 -12.94 1.10 4.03
CA ASP A 102 -12.60 -0.30 4.21
C ASP A 102 -13.88 -1.10 4.49
N ARG A 103 -14.15 -2.17 3.74
CA ARG A 103 -15.34 -3.00 3.92
C ARG A 103 -14.96 -4.46 3.96
N TYR A 104 -15.42 -5.16 4.98
CA TYR A 104 -15.31 -6.61 5.05
C TYR A 104 -16.63 -7.25 4.64
N HIS A 105 -16.56 -8.21 3.72
CA HIS A 105 -17.71 -8.95 3.24
C HIS A 105 -17.79 -10.32 3.90
N GLU A 106 -19.01 -10.86 4.05
CA GLU A 106 -19.26 -12.18 4.65
C GLU A 106 -18.54 -13.33 3.91
N ASN A 107 -18.26 -13.15 2.61
CA ASN A 107 -17.49 -14.10 1.80
C ASN A 107 -15.97 -14.08 2.08
N GLY A 108 -15.52 -13.25 3.04
CA GLY A 108 -14.13 -13.13 3.44
C GLY A 108 -13.28 -12.25 2.52
N VAL A 109 -13.89 -11.41 1.67
CA VAL A 109 -13.19 -10.45 0.82
C VAL A 109 -13.12 -9.09 1.51
N TYR A 110 -11.95 -8.47 1.49
CA TYR A 110 -11.71 -7.12 1.97
C TYR A 110 -11.72 -6.13 0.80
N ASP A 111 -12.57 -5.12 0.87
CA ASP A 111 -12.58 -4.01 -0.08
C ASP A 111 -11.92 -2.80 0.55
N TYR A 112 -10.99 -2.18 -0.17
CA TYR A 112 -10.35 -0.94 0.23
C TYR A 112 -10.47 0.08 -0.86
N SER A 113 -10.53 1.36 -0.49
CA SER A 113 -10.49 2.45 -1.45
C SER A 113 -9.56 3.54 -0.96
N PHE A 114 -8.67 3.98 -1.85
CA PHE A 114 -7.70 5.03 -1.58
C PHE A 114 -7.77 6.13 -2.63
N THR A 115 -7.64 7.36 -2.18
CA THR A 115 -7.38 8.52 -3.04
C THR A 115 -5.90 8.90 -2.92
N LEU A 116 -5.25 9.08 -4.07
CA LEU A 116 -3.85 9.46 -4.19
C LEU A 116 -3.77 10.78 -4.94
N ASP A 117 -3.37 11.85 -4.25
CA ASP A 117 -3.13 13.15 -4.87
C ASP A 117 -1.68 13.26 -5.37
N LEU A 118 -1.54 13.53 -6.67
CA LEU A 118 -0.25 13.65 -7.35
C LEU A 118 0.20 15.11 -7.53
N VAL A 119 -0.48 16.10 -6.95
CA VAL A 119 -0.16 17.53 -7.12
C VAL A 119 1.30 17.84 -6.80
N ALA A 120 1.80 17.36 -5.66
CA ALA A 120 3.18 17.60 -5.23
C ALA A 120 4.19 17.01 -6.21
N LEU A 121 3.90 15.82 -6.76
CA LEU A 121 4.76 15.16 -7.74
C LEU A 121 4.76 15.89 -9.08
N ASN A 122 3.61 16.40 -9.53
CA ASN A 122 3.55 17.23 -10.73
C ASN A 122 4.35 18.53 -10.58
N THR A 123 4.30 19.16 -9.40
CA THR A 123 5.08 20.36 -9.11
C THR A 123 6.59 20.07 -9.19
N VAL A 124 7.04 18.96 -8.59
CA VAL A 124 8.47 18.60 -8.58
C VAL A 124 8.97 18.09 -9.93
N ASN A 125 8.20 17.26 -10.63
CA ASN A 125 8.63 16.67 -11.90
C ASN A 125 8.43 17.64 -13.09
N GLY A 126 7.54 18.63 -12.97
CA GLY A 126 7.23 19.61 -13.99
C GLY A 126 6.36 19.09 -15.14
N GLY A 127 5.93 20.00 -16.02
CA GLY A 127 4.98 19.71 -17.11
C GLY A 127 5.60 19.16 -18.41
N SER A 128 6.91 18.97 -18.47
CA SER A 128 7.59 18.41 -19.65
C SER A 128 7.14 16.97 -19.93
N VAL A 129 7.40 16.45 -21.14
CA VAL A 129 7.10 15.03 -21.46
C VAL A 129 7.77 14.09 -20.46
N ALA A 130 9.05 14.32 -20.15
CA ALA A 130 9.79 13.52 -19.18
C ALA A 130 9.24 13.65 -17.75
N GLY A 131 8.87 14.86 -17.33
CA GLY A 131 8.28 15.11 -16.01
C GLY A 131 6.93 14.41 -15.83
N ARG A 132 6.05 14.52 -16.83
CA ARG A 132 4.76 13.83 -16.86
C ARG A 132 4.93 12.31 -16.89
N GLN A 133 5.85 11.79 -17.72
CA GLN A 133 6.16 10.35 -17.75
C GLN A 133 6.56 9.85 -16.37
N LYS A 134 7.46 10.56 -15.69
CA LYS A 134 7.90 10.19 -14.34
C LYS A 134 6.74 10.15 -13.33
N THR A 135 5.81 11.10 -13.36
CA THR A 135 4.63 11.06 -12.49
C THR A 135 3.70 9.89 -12.83
N ILE A 136 3.52 9.56 -14.12
CA ILE A 136 2.74 8.39 -14.55
C ILE A 136 3.38 7.08 -14.09
N ASP A 137 4.70 6.97 -14.21
CA ASP A 137 5.46 5.81 -13.74
C ASP A 137 5.31 5.62 -12.22
N ILE A 138 5.38 6.72 -11.45
CA ILE A 138 5.11 6.70 -10.01
C ILE A 138 3.67 6.25 -9.72
N ALA A 139 2.67 6.71 -10.49
CA ALA A 139 1.29 6.27 -10.33
C ALA A 139 1.14 4.75 -10.55
N LYS A 140 1.77 4.19 -11.60
CA LYS A 140 1.79 2.74 -11.84
C LYS A 140 2.46 1.96 -10.70
N LEU A 141 3.63 2.43 -10.27
CA LEU A 141 4.37 1.83 -9.15
C LEU A 141 3.59 1.89 -7.83
N SER A 142 2.79 2.95 -7.62
CA SER A 142 1.90 3.09 -6.46
C SER A 142 0.83 2.01 -6.47
N VAL A 143 0.17 1.78 -7.61
CA VAL A 143 -0.79 0.67 -7.76
C VAL A 143 -0.09 -0.65 -7.42
N ILE A 144 1.05 -0.92 -8.06
CA ILE A 144 1.78 -2.19 -7.86
C ILE A 144 2.08 -2.44 -6.38
N SER A 145 2.61 -1.43 -5.69
CA SER A 145 3.06 -1.54 -4.31
C SER A 145 1.90 -1.71 -3.33
N ILE A 146 0.78 -1.00 -3.55
CA ILE A 146 -0.44 -1.18 -2.76
C ILE A 146 -1.01 -2.58 -2.98
N ILE A 147 -1.14 -3.04 -4.22
CA ILE A 147 -1.72 -4.36 -4.52
C ILE A 147 -0.84 -5.51 -4.01
N LYS A 148 0.48 -5.40 -4.14
CA LYS A 148 1.41 -6.38 -3.55
C LYS A 148 1.39 -6.39 -2.03
N THR A 149 1.18 -5.23 -1.41
CA THR A 149 0.99 -5.14 0.04
C THR A 149 -0.36 -5.74 0.47
N ALA A 150 -1.41 -5.54 -0.30
CA ALA A 150 -2.72 -6.17 -0.08
C ALA A 150 -2.66 -7.69 -0.25
N GLU A 151 -1.94 -8.19 -1.26
CA GLU A 151 -1.64 -9.62 -1.44
C GLU A 151 -0.95 -10.22 -0.23
N LEU A 152 0.06 -9.52 0.30
CA LEU A 152 0.79 -9.97 1.48
C LEU A 152 -0.10 -9.99 2.73
N THR A 153 -0.99 -9.01 2.86
CA THR A 153 -1.86 -8.84 4.05
C THR A 153 -3.03 -9.83 4.04
N HIS A 154 -3.69 -10.04 2.90
CA HIS A 154 -4.95 -10.78 2.82
C HIS A 154 -4.89 -12.09 2.04
N LYS A 155 -3.81 -12.33 1.29
CA LYS A 155 -3.66 -13.38 0.27
C LYS A 155 -4.37 -13.06 -1.06
N PRO A 156 -3.89 -13.60 -2.20
CA PRO A 156 -4.56 -13.45 -3.48
C PRO A 156 -6.04 -13.88 -3.44
N GLY A 157 -6.91 -13.11 -4.11
CA GLY A 157 -8.35 -13.40 -4.20
C GLY A 157 -9.17 -13.06 -2.95
N LYS A 158 -8.55 -12.51 -1.89
CA LYS A 158 -9.23 -12.10 -0.65
C LYS A 158 -9.30 -10.59 -0.46
N PHE A 159 -8.97 -9.82 -1.49
CA PHE A 159 -9.06 -8.37 -1.46
C PHE A 159 -9.46 -7.78 -2.81
N ARG A 160 -9.98 -6.55 -2.77
CA ARG A 160 -10.20 -5.67 -3.92
C ARG A 160 -9.80 -4.25 -3.52
N VAL A 161 -9.05 -3.55 -4.36
CA VAL A 161 -8.62 -2.18 -4.05
C VAL A 161 -9.04 -1.22 -5.15
N TRP A 162 -9.82 -0.21 -4.79
CA TRP A 162 -10.10 0.96 -5.63
C TRP A 162 -9.03 2.01 -5.39
N ILE A 163 -8.51 2.58 -6.47
CA ILE A 163 -7.53 3.65 -6.41
C ILE A 163 -8.04 4.79 -7.29
N LYS A 164 -8.25 5.95 -6.67
CA LYS A 164 -8.57 7.20 -7.34
C LYS A 164 -7.31 8.05 -7.38
N PHE A 165 -6.86 8.42 -8.57
CA PHE A 165 -5.79 9.41 -8.74
C PHE A 165 -6.40 10.79 -8.93
N GLU A 166 -5.98 11.73 -8.09
CA GLU A 166 -6.23 13.15 -8.28
C GLU A 166 -4.99 13.81 -8.90
N ASN A 167 -5.24 14.84 -9.71
CA ASN A 167 -4.20 15.57 -10.42
C ASN A 167 -3.31 14.66 -11.30
N LEU A 168 -3.88 13.63 -11.93
CA LEU A 168 -3.13 12.81 -12.88
C LEU A 168 -2.75 13.66 -14.12
N PRO A 169 -1.48 13.74 -14.53
CA PRO A 169 -1.08 14.55 -15.68
C PRO A 169 -1.63 13.98 -16.99
N ALA A 170 -1.70 14.84 -18.01
CA ALA A 170 -2.13 14.43 -19.34
C ALA A 170 -1.21 13.34 -19.92
N MET A 171 -1.82 12.28 -20.46
CA MET A 171 -1.13 11.11 -21.04
C MET A 171 -0.66 11.32 -22.50
N SER A 172 -0.98 12.46 -23.11
CA SER A 172 -0.64 12.72 -24.52
C SER A 172 0.88 12.74 -24.73
N GLY A 173 1.35 11.92 -25.68
CA GLY A 173 2.76 11.79 -26.04
C GLY A 173 3.62 11.02 -25.03
N LEU A 174 2.99 10.26 -24.11
CA LEU A 174 3.67 9.41 -23.14
C LEU A 174 3.74 7.95 -23.63
N ALA A 175 4.73 7.22 -23.13
CA ALA A 175 4.94 5.81 -23.46
C ALA A 175 4.22 4.87 -22.47
N GLY A 176 3.95 3.64 -22.93
CA GLY A 176 3.35 2.57 -22.15
C GLY A 176 1.83 2.67 -22.00
N SER A 177 1.27 1.79 -21.19
CA SER A 177 -0.16 1.71 -20.94
C SER A 177 -0.72 2.94 -20.22
N MET A 178 -2.00 3.22 -20.46
CA MET A 178 -2.71 4.34 -19.86
C MET A 178 -2.94 4.13 -18.36
N VAL A 179 -2.67 5.16 -17.56
CA VAL A 179 -3.15 5.24 -16.19
C VAL A 179 -4.50 5.92 -16.19
N HIS A 180 -5.49 5.23 -15.66
CA HIS A 180 -6.83 5.79 -15.49
C HIS A 180 -6.88 6.54 -14.16
N SER A 181 -7.63 7.64 -14.10
CA SER A 181 -7.91 8.34 -12.82
C SER A 181 -8.62 7.46 -11.81
N GLY A 182 -9.23 6.36 -12.27
CA GLY A 182 -9.96 5.41 -11.43
C GLY A 182 -11.19 6.04 -10.80
N GLY A 183 -11.58 5.50 -9.65
CA GLY A 183 -12.68 5.99 -8.84
C GLY A 183 -12.61 5.42 -7.44
N ALA A 184 -13.41 6.01 -6.55
CA ALA A 184 -13.43 5.61 -5.15
C ALA A 184 -14.30 4.37 -4.89
N ASP A 185 -15.27 4.06 -5.77
CA ASP A 185 -16.18 2.91 -5.61
C ASP A 185 -16.80 2.54 -6.97
N TRP A 186 -17.70 1.55 -6.98
CA TRP A 186 -18.57 1.22 -8.11
C TRP A 186 -19.27 2.48 -8.68
N PRO A 187 -19.36 2.65 -10.03
CA PRO A 187 -19.13 1.67 -11.08
C PRO A 187 -17.69 1.52 -11.58
N THR A 188 -16.70 2.11 -10.90
CA THR A 188 -15.29 1.89 -11.26
C THR A 188 -14.80 0.53 -10.81
N TRP A 189 -13.86 -0.05 -11.56
CA TRP A 189 -13.38 -1.41 -11.33
C TRP A 189 -12.19 -1.44 -10.37
N PRO A 190 -12.19 -2.34 -9.37
CA PRO A 190 -11.06 -2.49 -8.46
C PRO A 190 -9.88 -3.18 -9.14
N TYR A 191 -8.71 -2.97 -8.56
CA TYR A 191 -7.54 -3.80 -8.75
C TYR A 191 -7.60 -5.03 -7.84
N THR A 192 -7.15 -6.15 -8.37
CA THR A 192 -6.94 -7.42 -7.68
C THR A 192 -5.62 -8.02 -8.18
N SER A 193 -5.14 -9.08 -7.54
CA SER A 193 -3.95 -9.83 -8.00
C SER A 193 -4.02 -10.28 -9.45
N SER A 194 -5.21 -10.51 -9.99
CA SER A 194 -5.42 -10.98 -11.36
C SER A 194 -5.99 -9.92 -12.28
N SER A 195 -6.06 -8.66 -11.85
CA SER A 195 -6.52 -7.56 -12.72
C SER A 195 -5.56 -7.40 -13.90
N SER A 196 -6.10 -7.42 -15.12
CA SER A 196 -5.30 -7.33 -16.35
C SER A 196 -4.47 -6.05 -16.38
N LEU A 197 -5.06 -4.92 -15.97
CA LEU A 197 -4.38 -3.64 -15.93
C LEU A 197 -3.23 -3.62 -14.90
N TYR A 198 -3.43 -4.24 -13.74
CA TYR A 198 -2.36 -4.42 -12.76
C TYR A 198 -1.22 -5.28 -13.31
N GLN A 199 -1.54 -6.38 -14.01
CA GLN A 199 -0.53 -7.24 -14.65
C GLN A 199 0.24 -6.51 -15.75
N THR A 200 -0.43 -5.67 -16.55
CA THR A 200 0.24 -4.79 -17.51
C THR A 200 1.22 -3.86 -16.81
N TYR A 201 0.80 -3.17 -15.74
CA TYR A 201 1.70 -2.28 -15.00
C TYR A 201 2.88 -3.04 -14.40
N LEU A 202 2.66 -4.23 -13.84
CA LEU A 202 3.75 -5.08 -13.35
C LEU A 202 4.78 -5.36 -14.44
N SER A 203 4.34 -5.82 -15.62
CA SER A 203 5.26 -6.13 -16.73
C SER A 203 5.99 -4.93 -17.30
N GLU A 204 5.38 -3.74 -17.24
CA GLU A 204 6.01 -2.51 -17.74
C GLU A 204 7.01 -1.92 -16.75
N MET A 205 6.76 -2.08 -15.45
CA MET A 205 7.47 -1.33 -14.40
C MET A 205 8.45 -2.17 -13.60
N ILE A 206 8.22 -3.48 -13.46
CA ILE A 206 9.08 -4.38 -12.68
C ILE A 206 9.87 -5.25 -13.65
N HIS A 207 11.20 -5.22 -13.51
CA HIS A 207 12.07 -6.02 -14.38
C HIS A 207 11.90 -7.52 -14.11
N GLU A 208 12.06 -8.35 -15.13
CA GLU A 208 11.91 -9.83 -15.02
C GLU A 208 13.04 -10.50 -14.22
N ASP A 209 14.20 -9.85 -14.14
CA ASP A 209 15.36 -10.27 -13.32
C ASP A 209 15.26 -9.80 -11.85
N CYS A 210 14.09 -9.31 -11.45
CA CYS A 210 13.69 -9.13 -10.06
C CYS A 210 12.85 -10.36 -9.63
#